data_AF-A0A081D9V3-F1
#
_entry.id   AF-A0A081D9V3-F1
#
_cell.length_a   1.000
_cell.length_b   1.000
_cell.length_c   1.000
_cell.angle_alpha   90.00
_cell.angle_beta   90.00
_cell.angle_gamma   90.00
#
_symmetry.space_group_name_H-M   'P 1'
#
loop_
_entity.id
_entity.type
_entity.pdbx_description
1 polymer ?
#
loop_
_entity_poly.entity_id
_entity_poly.type
_entity_poly.pdbx_seq_one_letter_code
_entity_poly.pdbx_strand_id
1 'polypeptide(L)'
;MTLMMITAIASLFLPALVGPQLLNHFGWIHLFSFLTLYSIPTALIAIKKGNVRKHKIKMIMLYVGAIMIAGGFTLVPGRYLHGVFFG
;
A
#
# COMPACT_ATOMS: atom_id res chain seq x y z
N MET A 1 7.98 9.36 -4.59
CA MET A 1 8.46 8.20 -3.79
C MET A 1 8.53 8.52 -2.30
N THR A 2 9.02 9.69 -1.89
CA THR A 2 9.09 10.09 -0.46
C THR A 2 7.73 10.02 0.25
N LEU A 3 6.67 10.59 -0.34
CA LEU A 3 5.33 10.51 0.23
C LEU A 3 4.86 9.07 0.41
N MET A 4 5.11 8.21 -0.59
CA MET A 4 4.74 6.79 -0.51
C MET A 4 5.47 6.04 0.62
N MET A 5 6.74 6.38 0.89
CA MET A 5 7.46 5.85 2.06
C MET A 5 6.83 6.32 3.36
N ILE A 6 6.58 7.63 3.48
CA ILE A 6 5.99 8.22 4.69
C ILE A 6 4.61 7.61 4.96
N THR A 7 3.75 7.50 3.94
CA THR A 7 2.42 6.90 4.09
C THR A 7 2.50 5.43 4.46
N ALA A 8 3.44 4.67 3.87
CA ALA A 8 3.62 3.26 4.21
C ALA A 8 4.07 3.09 5.67
N ILE A 9 5.02 3.91 6.14
CA ILE A 9 5.45 3.91 7.55
C ILE A 9 4.29 4.30 8.46
N ALA A 10 3.63 5.42 8.19
CA ALA A 10 2.53 5.92 9.00
C ALA A 10 1.39 4.89 9.13
N SER A 11 1.05 4.20 8.03
CA SER A 11 0.00 3.18 8.04
C SER A 11 0.29 1.99 8.97
N LEU A 12 1.56 1.66 9.23
CA LEU A 12 1.92 0.56 10.13
C LEU A 12 1.56 0.86 11.60
N PHE A 13 1.40 2.13 11.96
CA PHE A 13 0.97 2.55 13.30
C PHE A 13 -0.55 2.66 13.44
N LEU A 14 -1.30 2.59 12.34
CA LEU A 14 -2.76 2.63 12.36
C LEU A 14 -3.31 1.20 12.55
N PRO A 15 -4.05 0.92 13.63
CA PRO A 15 -4.66 -0.39 13.83
C PRO A 15 -5.74 -0.64 12.79
N ALA A 16 -5.83 -1.88 12.32
CA ALA A 16 -6.97 -2.33 11.54
C ALA A 16 -8.18 -2.45 12.47
N LEU A 17 -9.30 -1.83 12.08
CA LEU A 17 -10.57 -1.91 12.82
C LEU A 17 -11.60 -2.83 12.14
N VAL A 18 -11.39 -3.14 10.87
CA VAL A 18 -12.34 -3.89 10.03
C VAL A 18 -11.62 -5.02 9.30
N GLY A 19 -12.19 -6.22 9.39
CA GLY A 19 -11.65 -7.45 8.82
C GLY A 19 -10.75 -8.22 9.79
N PRO A 20 -10.16 -9.35 9.34
CA PRO A 20 -9.30 -10.16 10.20
C PRO A 20 -8.05 -9.39 10.61
N GLN A 21 -7.62 -9.61 11.85
CA GLN A 21 -6.47 -8.94 12.46
C GLN A 21 -5.46 -9.97 12.96
N LEU A 22 -4.19 -9.63 12.79
CA LEU A 22 -3.05 -10.30 13.40
C LEU A 22 -2.58 -9.42 14.57
N LEU A 23 -2.38 -10.03 15.75
CA LEU A 23 -1.97 -9.35 16.99
C LEU A 23 -2.91 -8.19 17.40
N ASN A 24 -4.20 -8.27 17.05
CA ASN A 24 -5.19 -7.21 17.31
C ASN A 24 -4.77 -5.82 16.75
N HIS A 25 -3.95 -5.80 15.69
CA HIS A 25 -3.44 -4.55 15.11
C HIS A 25 -3.30 -4.63 13.59
N PHE A 26 -2.60 -5.64 13.08
CA PHE A 26 -2.28 -5.71 11.66
C PHE A 26 -3.41 -6.35 10.87
N GLY A 27 -4.01 -5.60 9.94
CA GLY A 27 -4.93 -6.15 8.95
C GLY A 27 -4.19 -6.60 7.70
N TRP A 28 -4.87 -7.36 6.85
CA TRP A 28 -4.32 -7.83 5.56
C TRP A 28 -3.80 -6.70 4.67
N ILE A 29 -4.38 -5.50 4.77
CA ILE A 29 -3.97 -4.32 3.98
C ILE A 29 -2.55 -3.83 4.36
N HIS A 30 -2.07 -4.07 5.59
CA HIS A 30 -0.72 -3.68 6.02
C HIS A 30 0.38 -4.39 5.25
N LEU A 31 0.09 -5.55 4.65
CA LEU A 31 1.03 -6.25 3.76
C LEU A 31 1.46 -5.36 2.58
N PHE A 32 0.55 -4.51 2.08
CA PHE A 32 0.86 -3.58 1.00
C PHE A 32 1.85 -2.49 1.45
N SER A 33 1.81 -2.08 2.71
CA SER A 33 2.77 -1.15 3.30
C SER A 33 4.17 -1.75 3.33
N PHE A 34 4.31 -3.00 3.79
CA PHE A 34 5.61 -3.71 3.73
C PHE A 34 6.13 -3.88 2.30
N LEU A 35 5.26 -4.24 1.35
CA LEU A 35 5.61 -4.32 -0.06
C LEU A 35 6.12 -2.97 -0.61
N THR A 36 5.50 -1.87 -0.21
CA THR A 36 5.89 -0.51 -0.60
C THR A 36 7.26 -0.15 -0.04
N LEU A 37 7.50 -0.42 1.26
CA LEU A 37 8.77 -0.18 1.94
C LEU A 37 9.93 -0.99 1.35
N TYR A 38 9.66 -2.19 0.85
CA TYR A 38 10.66 -3.00 0.13
C TYR A 38 10.87 -2.53 -1.32
N SER A 39 9.78 -2.21 -2.01
CA SER A 39 9.82 -1.92 -3.45
C SER A 39 10.44 -0.56 -3.77
N ILE A 40 10.30 0.43 -2.88
CA ILE A 40 10.86 1.78 -3.08
C ILE A 40 12.40 1.76 -3.08
N PRO A 41 13.10 1.25 -2.05
CA PRO A 41 14.58 1.15 -2.07
C PRO A 41 15.10 0.35 -3.26
N THR A 42 14.45 -0.78 -3.59
CA THR A 42 14.87 -1.60 -4.73
C THR A 42 14.61 -0.92 -6.08
N ALA A 43 13.63 -0.03 -6.20
CA ALA A 43 13.42 0.81 -7.37
C ALA A 43 14.45 1.94 -7.46
N LEU A 44 14.90 2.51 -6.33
CA LEU A 44 15.97 3.49 -6.28
C LEU A 44 17.31 2.86 -6.70
N ILE A 45 17.60 1.65 -6.22
CA ILE A 45 18.80 0.91 -6.64
C ILE A 45 18.75 0.61 -8.15
N ALA A 46 17.59 0.24 -8.69
CA ALA A 46 17.44 -0.03 -10.12
C ALA A 46 17.75 1.20 -10.98
N ILE A 47 17.22 2.38 -10.62
CA ILE A 47 17.50 3.60 -11.40
C ILE A 47 18.95 4.07 -11.26
N LYS A 48 19.56 3.93 -10.08
CA LYS A 48 20.99 4.21 -9.87
C LYS A 48 21.91 3.34 -10.72
N LYS A 49 21.48 2.11 -11.03
CA LYS A 49 22.18 1.17 -11.94
C LYS A 49 21.84 1.40 -13.43
N GLY A 50 21.15 2.48 -13.77
CA GLY A 50 20.71 2.76 -15.15
C GLY A 50 19.57 1.86 -15.65
N ASN A 51 19.00 0.98 -14.81
CA ASN A 51 17.92 0.09 -15.21
C ASN A 51 16.55 0.78 -15.09
N VAL A 52 16.26 1.66 -16.06
CA VAL A 52 15.02 2.44 -16.14
C VAL A 52 13.78 1.56 -16.24
N ARG A 53 13.85 0.46 -17.01
CA ARG A 53 12.73 -0.47 -17.18
C ARG A 53 12.28 -1.06 -15.84
N LYS A 54 13.23 -1.54 -15.03
CA LYS A 54 12.93 -2.14 -13.71
C LYS A 54 12.41 -1.09 -12.72
N HIS A 55 12.95 0.12 -12.74
CA HIS A 55 12.43 1.23 -11.94
C HIS A 55 10.96 1.53 -12.31
N LYS A 56 10.68 1.72 -13.60
CA LYS A 56 9.34 2.01 -14.13
C LYS A 56 8.33 0.95 -13.74
N ILE A 57 8.65 -0.34 -13.91
CA ILE A 57 7.75 -1.44 -13.55
C ILE A 57 7.42 -1.40 -12.06
N LYS A 58 8.42 -1.22 -11.18
CA LYS A 58 8.18 -1.13 -9.73
C LYS A 58 7.27 0.05 -9.37
N MET A 59 7.46 1.21 -10.00
CA MET A 59 6.62 2.39 -9.73
C MET A 59 5.18 2.20 -10.21
N ILE A 60 4.99 1.66 -11.42
CA ILE A 60 3.65 1.40 -11.96
C ILE A 60 2.92 0.36 -11.11
N MET A 61 3.59 -0.74 -10.76
CA MET A 61 2.97 -1.79 -9.94
C MET A 61 2.60 -1.30 -8.54
N LEU A 62 3.42 -0.47 -7.89
CA LEU A 62 3.05 0.14 -6.62
C LEU A 62 1.89 1.12 -6.76
N TYR A 63 1.87 1.95 -7.79
CA TYR A 63 0.81 2.95 -7.96
C TYR A 63 -0.54 2.28 -8.26
N VAL A 64 -0.59 1.41 -9.27
CA VAL A 64 -1.79 0.67 -9.64
C VAL A 64 -2.21 -0.28 -8.52
N GLY A 65 -1.26 -0.99 -7.90
CA GLY A 65 -1.52 -1.87 -6.77
C GLY A 65 -2.12 -1.11 -5.58
N ALA A 66 -1.67 0.11 -5.29
CA ALA A 66 -2.23 0.91 -4.19
C ALA A 66 -3.69 1.28 -4.46
N ILE A 67 -4.00 1.72 -5.68
CA ILE A 67 -5.38 2.09 -6.05
C ILE A 67 -6.28 0.85 -6.02
N MET A 68 -5.84 -0.25 -6.65
CA MET A 68 -6.67 -1.44 -6.79
C MET A 68 -6.82 -2.20 -5.47
N ILE A 69 -5.71 -2.46 -4.77
CA ILE A 69 -5.71 -3.24 -3.54
C ILE A 69 -6.16 -2.33 -2.39
N ALA A 70 -5.34 -1.35 -2.01
CA ALA A 70 -5.66 -0.54 -0.84
C ALA A 70 -6.94 0.29 -1.03
N GLY A 71 -7.12 0.90 -2.22
CA GLY A 71 -8.35 1.59 -2.58
C GLY A 71 -9.56 0.65 -2.65
N GLY A 72 -9.43 -0.53 -3.27
CA GLY A 72 -10.51 -1.53 -3.28
C GLY A 72 -10.92 -1.98 -1.87
N PHE A 73 -9.94 -2.17 -0.97
CA PHE A 73 -10.21 -2.48 0.43
C PHE A 73 -11.05 -1.42 1.15
N THR A 74 -11.01 -0.15 0.72
CA THR A 74 -11.85 0.90 1.33
C THR A 74 -13.35 0.72 1.06
N LEU A 75 -13.70 -0.03 0.01
CA LEU A 75 -15.07 -0.32 -0.40
C LEU A 75 -15.63 -1.60 0.24
N VAL A 76 -14.88 -2.27 1.12
CA VAL A 76 -15.37 -3.42 1.88
C VAL A 76 -16.41 -2.96 2.92
N PRO A 77 -17.51 -3.71 3.16
CA PRO A 77 -18.49 -3.41 4.19
C PRO A 77 -17.86 -3.12 5.56
N GLY A 78 -18.42 -2.14 6.27
CA GLY A 78 -17.89 -1.65 7.56
C GLY A 78 -16.82 -0.57 7.44
N ARG A 79 -16.38 -0.21 6.23
CA ARG A 79 -15.50 0.94 5.98
C ARG A 79 -16.28 2.12 5.42
N TYR A 80 -15.76 3.32 5.67
CA TYR A 80 -16.44 4.57 5.36
C TYR A 80 -16.87 4.68 3.90
N LEU A 81 -15.98 4.42 2.94
CA LEU A 81 -16.30 4.58 1.51
C LEU A 81 -17.35 3.57 1.02
N HIS A 82 -17.42 2.37 1.58
CA HIS A 82 -18.54 1.47 1.28
C HIS A 82 -19.89 2.12 1.60
N GLY A 83 -20.01 2.77 2.77
CA GLY A 83 -21.24 3.47 3.15
C GLY A 83 -21.57 4.67 2.27
N VAL A 84 -20.57 5.33 1.69
CA VAL A 84 -20.79 6.46 0.76
C VAL A 84 -21.27 5.99 -0.62
N PHE A 85 -20.75 4.86 -1.12
CA PHE A 85 -21.06 4.39 -2.49
C PHE A 85 -22.18 3.36 -2.58
N PHE A 86 -22.43 2.60 -1.51
CA PHE A 86 -23.37 1.46 -1.49
C PHE A 86 -24.37 1.48 -0.32
N GLY A 87 -24.29 2.50 0.55
CA GLY A 87 -25.16 2.67 1.72
C GLY A 87 -26.31 3.63 1.48
#